data_AF-A0A2E7F5W8-F1
#
_entry.id   AF-A0A2E7F5W8-F1
#
_cell.length_a   1.000
_cell.length_b   1.000
_cell.length_c   1.000
_cell.angle_alpha   90.00
_cell.angle_beta   90.00
_cell.angle_gamma   90.00
#
_symmetry.space_group_name_H-M   'P 1'
#
loop_
_entity.id
_entity.type
_entity.pdbx_description
1 polymer ?
#
loop_
_entity_poly.entity_id
_entity_poly.type
_entity_poly.pdbx_seq_one_letter_code
_entity_poly.pdbx_strand_id
1 'polypeptide(L)' 'MVKTYADPDHGALPMHAPFPKLSGTPGTVRTPAPMQGENTDEILAEIGLAAVQIATLRDKGIL' A
#
# COMPACT_ATOMS: atom_id res chain seq x y z
N MET A 1 -22.11 8.58 -0.55
CA MET A 1 -21.95 7.52 -1.55
C MET A 1 -20.97 6.49 -1.02
N VAL A 2 -21.41 5.24 -0.89
CA VAL A 2 -20.65 4.13 -0.28
C VAL A 2 -20.42 3.07 -1.35
N LYS A 3 -19.22 2.52 -1.42
CA LYS A 3 -18.84 1.40 -2.27
C LYS A 3 -18.16 0.34 -1.41
N THR A 4 -18.37 -0.93 -1.75
CA THR A 4 -17.72 -2.05 -1.06
C THR A 4 -16.40 -2.39 -1.74
N TYR A 5 -15.37 -2.61 -0.93
CA TYR A 5 -14.03 -3.00 -1.36
C TYR A 5 -13.62 -4.28 -0.64
N ALA A 6 -12.82 -5.13 -1.30
CA ALA A 6 -12.29 -6.32 -0.68
C ALA A 6 -11.02 -5.98 0.11
N ASP A 7 -10.91 -6.58 1.28
CA ASP A 7 -9.78 -6.50 2.20
C ASP A 7 -9.37 -7.94 2.57
N PRO A 8 -8.06 -8.28 2.53
CA PRO A 8 -7.60 -9.63 2.83
C PRO A 8 -7.94 -10.11 4.24
N ASP A 9 -7.88 -9.21 5.23
CA ASP A 9 -8.05 -9.56 6.65
C ASP A 9 -9.50 -9.41 7.11
N HIS A 10 -10.25 -8.50 6.49
CA HIS A 10 -11.59 -8.11 6.94
C HIS A 10 -12.71 -8.41 5.93
N GLY A 11 -12.38 -9.00 4.78
CA GLY A 11 -13.37 -9.32 3.75
C GLY A 11 -13.94 -8.08 3.07
N ALA A 12 -15.26 -8.01 2.90
CA ALA A 12 -15.90 -6.94 2.15
C ALA A 12 -16.22 -5.73 3.04
N LEU A 13 -15.49 -4.63 2.87
CA LEU A 13 -15.62 -3.40 3.66
C LEU A 13 -16.39 -2.30 2.92
N PRO A 14 -17.49 -1.75 3.47
CA PRO A 14 -18.13 -0.56 2.93
C PRO A 14 -17.34 0.71 3.26
N MET A 15 -16.92 1.46 2.23
CA MET A 15 -16.18 2.72 2.39
C MET A 15 -16.74 3.84 1.51
N HIS A 16 -16.44 5.08 1.85
CA HIS A 16 -16.71 6.21 0.96
C HIS A 16 -15.91 6.06 -0.33
N ALA A 17 -16.61 6.12 -1.46
CA ALA A 17 -15.94 6.11 -2.76
C ALA A 17 -15.18 7.43 -2.97
N PRO A 18 -14.08 7.43 -3.77
CA PRO A 18 -13.33 8.64 -4.10
C PRO A 18 -14.23 9.78 -4.57
N PHE A 19 -13.98 10.97 -4.02
CA PHE A 19 -14.76 12.18 -4.27
C PHE A 19 -13.82 13.40 -4.38
N PRO A 20 -14.06 14.37 -5.29
CA PRO A 20 -15.18 14.47 -6.25
C PRO A 20 -15.09 13.46 -7.42
N LYS A 21 -16.21 13.26 -8.13
CA LYS A 21 -16.25 12.43 -9.35
C LYS A 21 -15.73 13.23 -10.54
N LEU A 22 -14.58 12.84 -11.07
CA LEU A 22 -14.03 13.40 -12.29
C LEU A 22 -14.54 12.61 -13.50
N SER A 23 -14.95 13.30 -14.57
CA SER A 23 -15.43 12.66 -15.80
C SER A 23 -14.29 12.16 -16.71
N GLY A 24 -13.18 12.89 -16.77
CA GLY A 24 -12.01 12.52 -17.59
C GLY A 24 -11.07 11.51 -16.90
N THR A 25 -10.93 11.59 -15.58
CA THR A 25 -10.01 10.75 -14.80
C THR A 25 -10.68 10.24 -13.50
N PRO A 26 -11.67 9.34 -13.59
CA PRO A 26 -12.35 8.82 -12.40
C PRO A 26 -11.38 8.16 -11.41
N GLY A 27 -11.37 8.62 -10.16
CA GLY A 27 -10.58 8.00 -9.10
C GLY A 27 -11.13 6.64 -8.68
N THR A 28 -10.22 5.71 -8.35
CA THR A 28 -10.58 4.38 -7.80
C THR A 28 -9.61 3.98 -6.70
N VAL A 29 -10.11 3.25 -5.70
CA VAL A 29 -9.28 2.47 -4.78
C VAL A 29 -8.80 1.24 -5.56
N ARG A 30 -7.48 1.03 -5.63
CA ARG A 30 -6.86 -0.03 -6.45
C ARG A 30 -6.41 -1.23 -5.64
N THR A 31 -5.93 -0.98 -4.43
CA THR A 31 -5.37 -1.98 -3.52
C THR A 31 -5.94 -1.75 -2.13
N PRO A 32 -6.02 -2.81 -1.29
CA PRO A 32 -6.32 -2.66 0.13
C PRO A 32 -5.21 -1.88 0.85
N ALA A 33 -5.42 -1.59 2.13
CA ALA A 33 -4.38 -1.02 2.96
C ALA A 33 -3.21 -2.02 3.10
N PRO A 34 -1.95 -1.59 2.94
CA PRO A 34 -0.82 -2.48 3.11
C PRO A 34 -0.64 -2.87 4.58
N MET A 35 -0.05 -4.03 4.80
CA MET A 35 0.45 -4.45 6.11
C MET A 35 1.66 -3.64 6.54
N GLN A 36 1.93 -3.63 7.84
CA GLN A 36 3.11 -2.97 8.39
C GLN A 36 4.38 -3.57 7.77
N GLY A 37 5.11 -2.74 7.02
CA GLY A 37 6.36 -3.11 6.37
C GLY A 37 6.22 -3.84 5.03
N GLU A 38 5.00 -4.02 4.49
CA GLU A 38 4.74 -4.78 3.26
C GLU A 38 5.57 -4.28 2.06
N ASN A 39 5.65 -2.96 1.87
CA ASN A 39 6.38 -2.36 0.75
C ASN A 39 7.81 -1.90 1.13
N THR A 40 8.33 -2.22 2.32
CA THR A 40 9.62 -1.70 2.79
C THR A 40 10.76 -2.06 1.84
N ASP A 41 10.89 -3.32 1.46
CA ASP A 41 12.01 -3.78 0.62
C ASP A 41 11.89 -3.24 -0.82
N GLU A 42 10.67 -3.16 -1.34
CA GLU A 42 10.36 -2.59 -2.66
C GLU A 42 10.79 -1.11 -2.73
N ILE A 43 10.36 -0.30 -1.77
CA ILE A 43 10.68 1.14 -1.73
C ILE A 43 12.17 1.38 -1.51
N LEU A 44 12.81 0.61 -0.62
CA LEU A 44 14.26 0.75 -0.38
C LEU A 44 15.07 0.38 -1.63
N ALA A 45 14.66 -0.64 -2.36
CA ALA A 45 15.27 -0.98 -3.64
C ALA A 45 15.02 0.10 -4.71
N GLU A 46 13.82 0.66 -4.78
CA GLU A 46 13.47 1.74 -5.72
C GLU A 46 14.34 2.98 -5.54
N ILE A 47 14.69 3.33 -4.30
CA ILE A 47 15.60 4.46 -4.01
C ILE A 47 17.09 4.10 -4.10
N GLY A 48 17.43 2.87 -4.51
CA GLY A 48 18.79 2.46 -4.87
C GLY A 48 19.57 1.68 -3.81
N LEU A 49 18.93 1.17 -2.75
CA LEU A 49 19.62 0.28 -1.82
C LEU A 49 19.76 -1.14 -2.42
N ALA A 50 20.97 -1.67 -2.35
CA ALA A 50 21.23 -3.07 -2.66
C ALA A 50 20.66 -3.99 -1.57
N ALA A 51 20.31 -5.22 -1.93
CA ALA A 51 19.77 -6.22 -1.00
C ALA A 51 20.64 -6.43 0.25
N VAL A 52 21.97 -6.35 0.12
CA VAL A 52 22.91 -6.45 1.25
C VAL A 52 22.80 -5.30 2.24
N GLN A 53 22.50 -4.09 1.77
CA GLN A 53 22.30 -2.91 2.62
C GLN A 53 20.96 -3.03 3.37
N ILE A 54 19.91 -3.49 2.70
CA ILE A 54 18.60 -3.74 3.32
C ILE A 54 18.72 -4.81 4.42
N ALA A 55 19.41 -5.92 4.14
CA ALA A 55 19.68 -6.95 5.14
C ALA A 55 20.44 -6.39 6.35
N THR A 56 21.46 -5.55 6.11
CA THR A 56 22.22 -4.89 7.20
C THR A 56 21.32 -4.00 8.08
N LEU A 57 20.32 -3.33 7.51
CA LEU A 57 19.39 -2.51 8.29
C LEU A 57 18.45 -3.37 9.15
N ARG A 58 18.02 -4.53 8.65
CA ARG A 58 17.25 -5.52 9.42
C ARG A 58 18.07 -6.10 10.57
N ASP A 59 19.31 -6.50 10.30
CA ASP A 59 20.20 -7.06 11.33
C ASP A 59 20.49 -6.08 12.47
N LYS A 60 20.46 -4.77 12.17
CA LYS A 60 20.62 -3.69 13.16
C LYS A 60 19.34 -3.33 13.91
N GLY A 61 18.19 -3.95 13.59
CA GLY A 61 16.89 -3.62 14.17
C GLY A 61 16.38 -2.23 13.80
N ILE A 62 16.84 -1.67 12.68
CA ILE A 62 16.36 -0.39 12.13
C ILE A 62 15.07 -0.63 11.30
N LEU A 63 14.92 -1.82 10.73
CA LEU A 63 13.77 -2.31 9.97
C LEU A 63 13.03 -3.41 10.74
#